data_AF-A0A349IQB4-F1
#
_entry.id   AF-A0A349IQB4-F1
#
_cell.length_a   1.000
_cell.length_b   1.000
_cell.length_c   1.000
_cell.angle_alpha   90.00
_cell.angle_beta   90.00
_cell.angle_gamma   90.00
#
_symmetry.space_group_name_H-M   'P 1'
#
loop_
_entity.id
_entity.type
_entity.pdbx_description
1 polymer ?
#
loop_
_entity_poly.entity_id
_entity_poly.type
_entity_poly.pdbx_seq_one_letter_code
_entity_poly.pdbx_strand_id
1 'polypeptide(L)'
;MATGFFSYLFGFGTGSTSLSSNEHAVSREDIERLVSTSRIGSLDNVHQAEVIREAIIQRRGGGGKISIKQIDEILRKLENSKESHARISEFDRKGVLKQFEEFFAKYN
;
A
#
# COMPACT_ATOMS: atom_id res chain seq x y z
N MET A 1 -15.01 16.04 1.57
CA MET A 1 -15.63 14.94 0.78
C MET A 1 -14.55 14.35 -0.12
N ALA A 2 -13.78 13.38 0.38
CA ALA A 2 -12.72 12.71 -0.37
C ALA A 2 -13.11 11.22 -0.54
N THR A 3 -14.13 10.96 -1.36
CA THR A 3 -14.71 9.63 -1.58
C THR A 3 -14.83 9.33 -3.08
N GLY A 4 -13.80 9.66 -3.85
CA GLY A 4 -13.85 9.56 -5.32
C GLY A 4 -13.04 8.41 -5.90
N PHE A 5 -11.76 8.35 -5.56
CA PHE A 5 -10.79 7.54 -6.32
C PHE A 5 -10.59 6.13 -5.74
N PHE A 6 -10.42 6.01 -4.43
CA PHE A 6 -10.19 4.71 -3.78
C PHE A 6 -11.41 3.79 -3.83
N SER A 7 -12.63 4.32 -3.90
CA SER A 7 -13.83 3.51 -4.03
C SER A 7 -13.87 2.68 -5.31
N TYR A 8 -13.27 3.15 -6.41
CA TYR A 8 -13.20 2.42 -7.69
C TYR A 8 -12.13 1.31 -7.68
N LEU A 9 -10.99 1.55 -7.03
CA LEU A 9 -9.91 0.55 -6.90
C LEU A 9 -10.18 -0.50 -5.81
N PHE A 10 -10.84 -0.08 -4.74
CA PHE A 10 -10.99 -0.88 -3.52
C PHE A 10 -12.41 -1.32 -3.22
N GLY A 11 -13.41 -0.95 -4.04
CA GLY A 11 -14.78 -1.46 -4.03
C GLY A 11 -15.26 -1.72 -2.62
N PHE A 12 -15.75 -0.67 -1.93
CA PHE A 12 -16.12 -0.64 -0.51
C PHE A 12 -17.13 -1.76 -0.16
N GLY A 13 -16.61 -2.97 -0.01
CA GLY A 13 -17.31 -4.18 0.34
C GLY A 13 -16.75 -4.62 1.68
N THR A 14 -17.60 -4.54 2.68
CA THR A 14 -17.43 -5.12 4.02
C THR A 14 -17.14 -6.61 3.89
N GLY A 15 -15.86 -6.95 3.69
CA GLY A 15 -15.37 -8.30 3.66
C GLY A 15 -14.10 -8.33 4.48
N SER A 16 -14.24 -8.64 5.77
CA SER A 16 -13.14 -9.18 6.56
C SER A 16 -12.76 -10.54 5.98
N THR A 17 -12.05 -10.55 4.86
CA THR A 17 -11.37 -11.75 4.36
C THR A 17 -10.10 -11.91 5.17
N SER A 18 -10.19 -12.80 6.16
CA SER A 18 -9.06 -13.35 6.91
C SER A 18 -8.06 -13.97 5.91
N LEU A 19 -7.13 -13.17 5.43
CA LEU A 19 -5.98 -13.58 4.64
C LEU A 19 -4.73 -13.44 5.52
N SER A 20 -4.68 -14.24 6.59
CA SER A 20 -3.52 -14.27 7.47
C SER A 20 -2.43 -15.17 6.91
N SER A 21 -1.18 -14.77 7.14
CA SER A 21 -0.28 -15.69 7.84
C SER A 21 0.58 -14.98 8.90
N ASN A 22 0.78 -13.66 8.82
CA ASN A 22 1.19 -12.80 9.95
C ASN A 22 0.77 -11.35 9.65
N GLU A 23 -0.10 -10.77 10.48
CA GLU A 23 -0.47 -9.37 10.40
C GLU A 23 0.39 -8.56 11.37
N HIS A 24 1.02 -7.49 10.89
CA HIS A 24 1.85 -6.63 11.72
C HIS A 24 1.12 -5.32 11.98
N ALA A 25 1.24 -4.81 13.21
CA ALA A 25 0.80 -3.46 13.53
C ALA A 25 1.77 -2.47 12.87
N VAL A 26 1.24 -1.57 12.03
CA VAL A 26 2.04 -0.57 11.33
C VAL A 26 1.39 0.79 11.55
N SER A 27 2.16 1.74 12.09
CA SER A 27 1.68 3.10 12.31
C SER A 27 1.50 3.84 10.98
N ARG A 28 0.74 4.94 10.99
CA ARG A 28 0.58 5.77 9.78
C ARG A 28 1.94 6.36 9.38
N GLU A 29 2.69 6.78 10.37
CA GLU A 29 4.01 7.40 10.28
C GLU A 29 5.03 6.42 9.67
N ASP A 30 4.96 5.14 10.02
CA ASP A 30 5.81 4.11 9.43
C ASP A 30 5.45 3.85 7.96
N ILE A 31 4.16 3.82 7.61
CA ILE A 31 3.71 3.70 6.21
C ILE A 31 4.23 4.90 5.39
N GLU A 32 4.07 6.12 5.90
CA GLU A 32 4.56 7.33 5.23
C GLU A 32 6.07 7.30 4.99
N ARG A 33 6.83 6.80 5.98
CA ARG A 33 8.28 6.64 5.91
C ARG A 33 8.69 5.57 4.90
N LEU A 34 8.02 4.42 4.89
CA LEU A 34 8.34 3.28 4.02
C LEU A 34 8.06 3.58 2.54
N VAL A 35 7.00 4.35 2.26
CA VAL A 35 6.57 4.71 0.90
C VAL A 35 7.18 6.05 0.44
N SER A 36 8.01 6.69 1.26
CA SER A 36 8.66 7.95 0.89
C SER A 36 9.53 7.79 -0.37
N THR A 37 9.44 8.76 -1.27
CA THR A 37 10.27 8.85 -2.49
C THR A 37 11.77 8.80 -2.17
N SER A 38 12.16 9.29 -0.99
CA SER A 38 13.55 9.20 -0.49
C SER A 38 14.03 7.78 -0.17
N ARG A 39 13.13 6.82 0.03
CA ARG A 39 13.45 5.41 0.30
C ARG A 39 13.29 4.50 -0.91
N ILE A 40 12.57 4.96 -1.92
CA ILE A 40 12.28 4.19 -3.13
C ILE A 40 12.69 5.08 -4.28
N GLY A 41 13.95 4.93 -4.71
CA GLY A 41 14.52 5.77 -5.77
C GLY A 41 13.85 5.63 -7.13
N SER A 42 12.91 4.70 -7.31
CA SER A 42 12.06 4.59 -8.50
C SER A 42 10.75 5.37 -8.41
N LEU A 43 10.31 5.76 -7.20
CA LEU A 43 9.15 6.63 -6.99
C LEU A 43 9.54 8.07 -7.29
N ASP A 44 9.78 8.37 -8.56
CA ASP A 44 10.10 9.73 -9.04
C ASP A 44 8.92 10.70 -8.89
N ASN A 45 7.71 10.18 -8.63
CA ASN A 45 6.49 10.98 -8.57
C ASN A 45 5.89 10.98 -7.15
N VAL A 46 5.90 12.16 -6.51
CA VAL A 46 5.27 12.42 -5.21
C VAL A 46 3.80 11.98 -5.18
N HIS A 47 3.09 12.11 -6.30
CA HIS A 47 1.70 11.70 -6.41
C HIS A 47 1.52 10.17 -6.31
N GLN A 48 2.41 9.38 -6.90
CA GLN A 48 2.36 7.91 -6.82
C GLN A 48 2.63 7.44 -5.38
N ALA A 49 3.60 8.05 -4.70
CA ALA A 49 3.87 7.76 -3.30
C ALA A 49 2.64 8.05 -2.42
N GLU A 50 1.96 9.17 -2.67
CA GLU A 50 0.74 9.53 -1.94
C GLU A 50 -0.41 8.53 -2.19
N VAL A 51 -0.63 8.16 -3.46
CA VAL A 51 -1.65 7.17 -3.83
C VAL A 51 -1.39 5.82 -3.14
N ILE A 52 -0.14 5.36 -3.10
CA ILE A 52 0.24 4.12 -2.42
C ILE A 52 -0.01 4.22 -0.90
N ARG A 53 0.43 5.32 -0.26
CA ARG A 53 0.25 5.54 1.18
C ARG A 53 -1.21 5.47 1.58
N GLU A 54 -2.05 6.25 0.90
CA GLU A 54 -3.47 6.31 1.20
C GLU A 54 -4.18 4.98 0.94
N ALA A 55 -3.78 4.24 -0.11
CA ALA A 55 -4.31 2.90 -0.37
C ALA A 55 -3.98 1.92 0.75
N ILE A 56 -2.74 1.93 1.25
CA ILE A 56 -2.29 1.08 2.37
C ILE A 56 -2.99 1.49 3.67
N ILE A 57 -3.09 2.79 3.97
CA ILE A 57 -3.78 3.33 5.15
C ILE A 57 -5.24 2.91 5.17
N GLN A 58 -5.93 3.00 4.03
CA GLN A 58 -7.33 2.60 3.93
C GLN A 58 -7.51 1.08 4.08
N ARG A 59 -6.63 0.28 3.47
CA ARG A 59 -6.69 -1.19 3.61
C ARG A 59 -6.41 -1.66 5.03
N ARG A 60 -5.48 -1.00 5.74
CA ARG A 60 -5.18 -1.24 7.16
C ARG A 60 -6.43 -1.06 8.05
N GLY A 61 -7.33 -0.17 7.66
CA GLY A 61 -8.58 0.09 8.37
C GLY A 61 -8.39 0.50 9.83
N GLY A 62 -9.45 0.38 10.64
CA GLY A 62 -9.45 0.76 12.05
C GLY A 62 -8.62 -0.15 12.97
N GLY A 63 -8.22 -1.34 12.50
CA GLY A 63 -7.45 -2.31 13.28
C GLY A 63 -5.94 -2.01 13.36
N GLY A 64 -5.43 -1.09 12.53
CA GLY A 64 -4.01 -0.70 12.55
C GLY A 64 -3.03 -1.79 12.08
N LYS A 65 -3.54 -2.91 11.56
CA LYS A 65 -2.75 -4.06 11.13
C LYS A 65 -2.88 -4.29 9.64
N ILE A 66 -1.82 -4.77 9.03
CA ILE A 66 -1.80 -5.14 7.62
C ILE A 66 -0.78 -6.27 7.40
N SER A 67 -1.06 -7.17 6.46
CA SER A 67 -0.14 -8.23 6.05
C SER A 67 0.58 -7.88 4.76
N ILE A 68 1.73 -8.53 4.51
CA ILE A 68 2.49 -8.32 3.28
C ILE A 68 1.70 -8.70 2.02
N LYS A 69 0.84 -9.73 2.13
CA LYS A 69 -0.04 -10.16 1.04
C LYS A 69 -1.08 -9.09 0.71
N GLN A 70 -1.67 -8.46 1.73
CA GLN A 70 -2.60 -7.35 1.51
C GLN A 70 -1.92 -6.15 0.85
N ILE A 71 -0.66 -5.87 1.20
CA ILE A 71 0.14 -4.83 0.55
C ILE A 71 0.41 -5.19 -0.92
N ASP A 72 0.86 -6.42 -1.23
CA ASP A 72 1.09 -6.84 -2.62
C ASP A 72 -0.20 -6.76 -3.46
N GLU A 73 -1.35 -7.18 -2.91
CA GLU A 73 -2.65 -7.05 -3.58
C GLU A 73 -2.98 -5.59 -3.93
N ILE A 74 -2.76 -4.66 -3.00
CA ILE A 74 -2.97 -3.22 -3.23
C ILE A 74 -2.07 -2.73 -4.38
N LEU A 75 -0.78 -3.04 -4.30
CA LEU A 75 0.20 -2.55 -5.27
C LEU A 75 -0.05 -3.14 -6.66
N ARG A 76 -0.45 -4.42 -6.76
CA ARG A 76 -0.87 -5.05 -8.03
C ARG A 76 -2.09 -4.38 -8.63
N LYS A 77 -3.05 -3.93 -7.81
CA LYS A 77 -4.21 -3.17 -8.30
C LYS A 77 -3.80 -1.81 -8.85
N LEU A 78 -2.86 -1.13 -8.20
CA LEU A 78 -2.32 0.16 -8.67
C LEU A 78 -1.52 -0.01 -9.97
N GLU A 79 -0.68 -1.05 -10.08
CA GLU A 79 0.09 -1.36 -11.29
C GLU A 79 -0.81 -1.65 -12.51
N ASN A 80 -1.90 -2.39 -12.29
CA ASN A 80 -2.89 -2.74 -13.30
C ASN A 80 -3.99 -1.68 -13.47
N SER A 81 -3.87 -0.54 -12.78
CA SER A 81 -4.84 0.54 -12.90
C SER A 81 -4.86 1.11 -14.31
N LYS A 82 -6.06 1.36 -14.82
CA LYS A 82 -6.26 2.03 -16.12
C LYS A 82 -6.00 3.53 -16.04
N GLU A 83 -5.93 4.10 -14.84
CA GLU A 83 -5.70 5.53 -14.63
C GLU A 83 -4.20 5.83 -14.60
N SER A 84 -3.72 6.60 -15.58
CA SER A 84 -2.29 6.93 -15.73
C SER A 84 -1.67 7.61 -14.52
N HIS A 85 -2.45 8.37 -13.73
CA HIS A 85 -1.96 9.07 -12.54
C HIS A 85 -1.80 8.17 -11.32
N ALA A 86 -2.55 7.06 -11.29
CA ALA A 86 -2.53 6.06 -10.23
C ALA A 86 -1.61 4.88 -10.52
N ARG A 87 -1.28 4.71 -11.80
CA ARG A 87 -0.51 3.59 -12.29
C ARG A 87 0.93 3.70 -11.80
N ILE A 88 1.36 2.67 -11.09
CA ILE A 88 2.74 2.51 -10.64
C ILE A 88 3.46 1.54 -11.56
N SER A 89 4.79 1.65 -11.66
CA SER A 89 5.56 0.68 -12.43
C SER A 89 5.72 -0.64 -11.66
N GLU A 90 6.08 -1.70 -12.37
CA GLU A 90 6.44 -2.98 -11.72
C GLU A 90 7.63 -2.80 -10.75
N PHE A 91 8.56 -1.89 -11.08
CA PHE A 91 9.70 -1.57 -10.22
C PHE A 91 9.26 -0.92 -8.92
N ASP A 92 8.31 0.02 -8.97
CA ASP A 92 7.73 0.65 -7.78
C ASP A 92 7.02 -0.36 -6.90
N ARG A 93 6.21 -1.25 -7.50
CA ARG A 93 5.57 -2.36 -6.76
C ARG A 93 6.60 -3.16 -5.99
N LYS A 94 7.64 -3.66 -6.68
CA LYS A 94 8.69 -4.50 -6.08
C LYS A 94 9.48 -3.73 -5.02
N GLY A 95 9.78 -2.46 -5.26
CA GLY A 95 10.51 -1.59 -4.33
C GLY A 95 9.73 -1.36 -3.04
N VAL A 96 8.46 -0.99 -3.14
CA VAL A 96 7.58 -0.80 -1.98
C VAL A 96 7.42 -2.12 -1.23
N LEU A 97 7.11 -3.22 -1.93
CA LEU A 97 6.88 -4.51 -1.30
C LEU A 97 8.11 -4.97 -0.50
N LYS A 98 9.31 -4.84 -1.07
CA LYS A 98 10.57 -5.16 -0.41
C LYS A 98 10.79 -4.35 0.86
N GLN A 99 10.49 -3.04 0.84
CA GLN A 99 10.61 -2.20 2.05
C GLN A 99 9.71 -2.68 3.19
N PHE A 100 8.49 -3.12 2.89
CA PHE A 100 7.58 -3.69 3.89
C PHE A 100 8.03 -5.08 4.35
N GLU A 101 8.55 -5.93 3.46
CA GLU A 101 9.15 -7.22 3.82
C GLU A 101 10.31 -7.04 4.80
N GLU A 102 11.26 -6.14 4.49
CA GLU A 102 12.40 -5.82 5.36
C GLU A 102 11.96 -5.21 6.69
N PHE A 103 10.90 -4.40 6.69
CA PHE A 103 10.34 -3.85 7.91
C PHE A 103 9.72 -4.95 8.78
N PHE A 104 8.89 -5.83 8.23
CA PHE A 104 8.26 -6.93 8.99
C PHE A 104 9.24 -8.00 9.44
N ALA A 105 10.30 -8.26 8.68
CA ALA A 105 11.36 -9.19 9.05
C ALA A 105 12.07 -8.79 10.36
N LYS A 106 12.04 -7.50 10.75
CA LYS A 106 12.61 -7.03 12.03
C LYS A 106 11.72 -7.31 13.25
N TYR A 107 10.47 -7.68 13.03
CA TYR A 107 9.49 -7.97 14.08
C TYR A 107 9.22 -9.49 14.27
N ASN A 108 9.93 -10.34 13.53
CA ASN A 108 10.01 -11.79 13.73
C ASN A 108 11.28 -12.14 14.50
#